data_AF-A0A7V9E958-F1
#
_entry.id   AF-A0A7V9E958-F1
#
_cell.length_a   1.000
_cell.length_b   1.000
_cell.length_c   1.000
_cell.angle_alpha   90.00
_cell.angle_beta   90.00
_cell.angle_gamma   90.00
#
_symmetry.space_group_name_H-M   'P 1'
#
loop_
_entity.id
_entity.type
_entity.pdbx_description
1 polymer ?
#
loop_
_entity_poly.entity_id
_entity_poly.type
_entity_poly.pdbx_seq_one_letter_code
_entity_poly.pdbx_strand_id
1 'polypeptide(L)'
;AAGTVAVVVPVGQREKVTAALGDQLTAYAGRVQVLEGLDTKGLEFDGVVVVEPDAITAESETGWRTLYVVLTRATQLLLTVGTTDGWLRRLRDESP
;
A
#
# COMPACT_ATOMS: atom_id res chain seq x y z
N ALA A 1 21.83 4.69 6.66
CA ALA A 1 21.00 5.62 5.87
C ALA A 1 19.58 5.57 6.41
N ALA A 2 18.78 6.60 6.19
CA ALA A 2 17.41 6.61 6.69
C ALA A 2 16.48 5.94 5.65
N GLY A 3 15.66 4.98 6.07
CA GLY A 3 14.94 4.07 5.17
C GLY A 3 13.84 4.69 4.29
N THR A 4 13.35 3.94 3.30
CA THR A 4 12.30 4.31 2.35
C THR A 4 10.93 3.80 2.77
N VAL A 5 9.87 4.53 2.40
CA VAL A 5 8.48 4.19 2.70
C VAL A 5 7.62 4.33 1.44
N ALA A 6 6.89 3.27 1.10
CA ALA A 6 5.84 3.32 0.10
C ALA A 6 4.46 3.46 0.76
N VAL A 7 3.71 4.49 0.38
CA VAL A 7 2.27 4.61 0.63
C VAL A 7 1.56 4.09 -0.60
N VAL A 8 1.02 2.88 -0.52
CA VAL A 8 0.40 2.19 -1.64
C VAL A 8 -1.10 2.37 -1.57
N VAL A 9 -1.69 2.89 -2.64
CA VAL A 9 -3.09 3.33 -2.68
C VAL A 9 -3.81 2.72 -3.88
N PRO A 10 -5.16 2.66 -3.86
CA PRO A 10 -5.94 2.34 -5.04
C PRO A 10 -5.72 3.37 -6.15
N VAL A 11 -5.78 2.95 -7.41
CA VAL A 11 -5.55 3.76 -8.62
C VAL A 11 -6.36 5.06 -8.57
N GLY A 12 -7.65 4.97 -8.25
CA GLY A 12 -8.54 6.14 -8.17
C GLY A 12 -8.31 7.09 -6.99
N GLN A 13 -7.39 6.78 -6.08
CA GLN A 13 -7.11 7.60 -4.89
C GLN A 13 -5.74 8.26 -4.89
N ARG A 14 -4.88 7.98 -5.88
CA ARG A 14 -3.51 8.49 -5.92
C ARG A 14 -3.42 10.01 -5.78
N GLU A 15 -4.12 10.74 -6.64
CA GLU A 15 -4.08 12.21 -6.62
C GLU A 15 -4.55 12.77 -5.28
N LYS A 16 -5.64 12.24 -4.73
CA LYS A 16 -6.20 12.65 -3.45
C LYS A 16 -5.21 12.43 -2.30
N VAL A 17 -4.58 11.25 -2.24
CA VAL A 17 -3.63 10.92 -1.17
C VAL A 17 -2.34 11.72 -1.33
N THR A 18 -1.83 11.87 -2.55
CA THR A 18 -0.67 12.74 -2.82
C THR A 18 -0.91 14.17 -2.36
N ALA A 19 -2.09 14.73 -2.67
CA ALA A 19 -2.44 16.08 -2.22
C ALA A 19 -2.53 16.16 -0.68
N ALA A 20 -3.13 15.17 -0.03
CA ALA A 20 -3.27 15.14 1.43
C ALA A 20 -1.93 14.98 2.18
N LEU A 21 -0.93 14.37 1.55
CA LEU A 21 0.41 14.13 2.11
C LEU A 21 1.46 15.14 1.63
N GLY A 22 1.07 16.23 0.96
CA GLY A 22 2.00 17.14 0.28
C GLY A 22 3.14 17.66 1.16
N ASP A 23 2.84 18.07 2.38
CA ASP A 23 3.84 18.58 3.33
C ASP A 23 4.84 17.48 3.73
N GLN A 24 4.37 16.26 3.97
CA GLN A 24 5.17 15.11 4.33
C GLN A 24 6.03 14.64 3.17
N LEU A 25 5.49 14.62 1.95
CA LEU A 25 6.25 14.29 0.73
C LEU A 25 7.37 15.31 0.49
N THR A 26 7.14 16.57 0.83
CA THR A 26 8.16 17.62 0.77
C THR A 26 9.21 17.45 1.87
N ALA A 27 8.79 17.24 3.11
CA ALA A 27 9.68 17.06 4.27
C ALA A 27 10.55 15.79 4.17
N TYR A 28 10.04 14.74 3.52
CA TYR A 28 10.71 13.44 3.35
C TYR A 28 10.98 13.11 1.88
N ALA A 29 11.30 14.13 1.07
CA ALA A 29 11.54 13.98 -0.35
C ALA A 29 12.55 12.85 -0.66
N GLY A 30 12.20 11.99 -1.61
CA GLY A 30 13.00 10.83 -2.00
C GLY A 30 12.95 9.64 -1.03
N ARG A 31 12.32 9.79 0.14
CA ARG A 31 12.13 8.71 1.12
C ARG A 31 10.71 8.21 1.21
N VAL A 32 9.72 9.08 1.06
CA VAL A 32 8.30 8.71 1.07
C VAL A 32 7.73 8.87 -0.33
N GLN A 33 7.05 7.85 -0.84
CA GLN A 33 6.44 7.86 -2.17
C GLN A 33 5.00 7.35 -2.12
N VAL A 34 4.11 7.96 -2.89
CA VAL A 34 2.76 7.45 -3.12
C VAL A 34 2.75 6.66 -4.44
N LEU A 35 2.38 5.39 -4.37
CA LEU A 35 2.42 4.43 -5.48
C LEU A 35 1.08 3.71 -5.64
N GLU A 36 0.81 3.23 -6.84
CA GLU A 36 -0.26 2.27 -7.09
C GLU A 36 0.25 0.84 -6.89
N GLY A 37 -0.66 -0.12 -6.74
CA GLY A 37 -0.30 -1.49 -6.39
C GLY A 37 0.77 -2.11 -7.28
N LEU A 38 0.62 -2.02 -8.61
CA LEU A 38 1.56 -2.63 -9.56
C LEU A 38 2.87 -1.86 -9.72
N ASP A 39 2.91 -0.56 -9.39
CA ASP A 39 4.14 0.23 -9.43
C ASP A 39 5.18 -0.28 -8.42
N THR A 40 4.74 -1.02 -7.41
CA THR A 40 5.63 -1.58 -6.39
C THR A 40 6.35 -2.86 -6.84
N LYS A 41 5.98 -3.43 -8.00
CA LYS A 41 6.52 -4.72 -8.45
C LYS A 41 8.02 -4.62 -8.72
N GLY A 42 8.81 -5.50 -8.10
CA GLY A 42 10.26 -5.52 -8.23
C GLY A 42 10.97 -4.45 -7.40
N LEU A 43 10.24 -3.70 -6.60
CA LEU A 43 10.78 -2.75 -5.61
C LEU A 43 10.63 -3.33 -4.20
N GLU A 44 11.44 -2.83 -3.29
CA GLU A 44 11.37 -3.13 -1.85
C GLU A 44 11.54 -1.83 -1.07
N PHE A 45 10.85 -1.74 0.06
CA PHE A 45 10.84 -0.56 0.92
C PHE A 45 11.03 -0.99 2.37
N ASP A 46 11.72 -0.17 3.16
CA ASP A 46 11.84 -0.41 4.60
C ASP A 46 10.45 -0.41 5.25
N GLY A 47 9.58 0.52 4.84
CA GLY A 47 8.18 0.60 5.27
C GLY A 47 7.20 0.53 4.10
N VAL A 48 6.07 -0.16 4.30
CA VAL A 48 4.92 -0.07 3.41
C VAL A 48 3.67 0.25 4.21
N VAL A 49 2.92 1.26 3.76
CA VAL A 49 1.57 1.58 4.23
C VAL A 49 0.60 1.27 3.10
N VAL A 50 -0.27 0.28 3.28
CA VAL A 50 -1.32 -0.06 2.31
C VAL A 50 -2.61 0.62 2.70
N VAL A 51 -3.10 1.50 1.83
CA VAL A 51 -4.32 2.28 2.03
C VAL A 51 -5.49 1.61 1.33
N GLU A 52 -6.63 1.50 2.02
CA GLU A 52 -7.85 0.83 1.56
C GLU A 52 -7.59 -0.53 0.87
N PRO A 53 -7.06 -1.55 1.59
CA PRO A 53 -6.71 -2.83 0.95
C PRO A 53 -7.89 -3.53 0.28
N ASP A 54 -9.10 -3.39 0.83
CA ASP A 54 -10.33 -3.90 0.20
C ASP A 54 -10.56 -3.28 -1.18
N ALA A 55 -10.33 -1.97 -1.33
CA ALA A 55 -10.45 -1.28 -2.60
C ALA A 55 -9.43 -1.84 -3.61
N ILE A 56 -8.17 -2.08 -3.20
CA ILE A 56 -7.14 -2.70 -4.06
C ILE A 56 -7.59 -4.09 -4.53
N THR A 57 -8.17 -4.92 -3.65
CA THR A 57 -8.65 -6.25 -4.06
C THR A 57 -9.82 -6.18 -5.02
N ALA A 58 -10.60 -5.10 -5.00
CA ALA A 58 -11.77 -4.89 -5.85
C ALA A 58 -11.44 -4.28 -7.23
N GLU A 59 -10.21 -3.78 -7.46
CA GLU A 59 -9.83 -3.12 -8.71
C GLU A 59 -9.85 -4.05 -9.93
N SER A 60 -9.66 -5.36 -9.74
CA SER A 60 -9.65 -6.34 -10.83
C SER A 60 -9.81 -7.76 -10.30
N GLU A 61 -10.04 -8.72 -11.21
CA GLU A 61 -9.99 -10.16 -10.90
C GLU A 61 -8.64 -10.59 -10.29
N THR A 62 -7.56 -9.87 -10.62
CA THR A 62 -6.23 -10.10 -10.07
C THR A 62 -5.91 -9.28 -8.82
N GLY A 63 -6.87 -8.52 -8.27
CA GLY A 63 -6.67 -7.60 -7.16
C GLY A 63 -6.06 -8.26 -5.91
N TRP A 64 -6.43 -9.50 -5.61
CA TRP A 64 -5.81 -10.28 -4.53
C TRP A 64 -4.32 -10.59 -4.77
N ARG A 65 -3.92 -10.83 -6.02
CA ARG A 65 -2.49 -10.97 -6.38
C ARG A 65 -1.77 -9.63 -6.24
N THR A 66 -2.40 -8.53 -6.62
CA THR A 66 -1.85 -7.18 -6.40
C THR A 66 -1.64 -6.92 -4.90
N LEU A 67 -2.65 -7.18 -4.07
CA LEU A 67 -2.51 -7.02 -2.61
C LEU A 67 -1.37 -7.89 -2.05
N TYR A 68 -1.27 -9.16 -2.45
CA TYR A 68 -0.15 -10.02 -2.06
C TYR A 68 1.22 -9.42 -2.47
N VAL A 69 1.35 -8.94 -3.70
CA VAL A 69 2.59 -8.29 -4.17
C VAL A 69 2.93 -7.12 -3.25
N VAL A 70 1.97 -6.24 -2.98
CA VAL A 70 2.14 -5.04 -2.14
C VAL A 70 2.55 -5.39 -0.71
N LEU A 71 1.84 -6.33 -0.06
CA LEU A 71 2.11 -6.73 1.33
C LEU A 71 3.52 -7.33 1.49
N THR A 72 4.08 -7.91 0.43
CA THR A 72 5.43 -8.52 0.45
C THR A 72 6.54 -7.56 0.04
N ARG A 73 6.27 -6.27 -0.19
CA ARG A 73 7.32 -5.28 -0.52
C ARG A 73 7.99 -4.67 0.72
N ALA A 74 7.40 -4.86 1.90
CA ALA A 74 7.95 -4.37 3.15
C ALA A 74 9.08 -5.27 3.64
N THR A 75 10.26 -4.70 3.87
CA THR A 75 11.41 -5.43 4.42
C THR A 75 11.52 -5.29 5.94
N GLN A 76 10.95 -4.24 6.54
CA GLN A 76 11.03 -4.00 7.99
C GLN A 76 9.66 -3.76 8.64
N LEU A 77 8.79 -2.94 8.03
CA LEU A 77 7.49 -2.60 8.61
C LEU A 77 6.37 -2.60 7.58
N LEU A 78 5.27 -3.26 7.92
CA LEU A 78 4.04 -3.27 7.14
C LEU A 78 2.89 -2.71 7.98
N LEU A 79 2.19 -1.71 7.44
CA LEU A 79 1.00 -1.13 8.03
C LEU A 79 -0.13 -1.16 7.00
N THR A 80 -1.36 -1.34 7.48
CA THR A 80 -2.57 -1.22 6.66
C THR A 80 -3.50 -0.20 7.29
N VAL A 81 -4.11 0.64 6.46
CA VAL A 81 -5.07 1.66 6.88
C VAL A 81 -6.26 1.55 5.94
N GLY A 82 -7.44 1.31 6.49
CA GLY A 82 -8.64 1.19 5.68
C GLY A 82 -9.87 1.56 6.47
N THR A 83 -10.90 1.98 5.76
CA THR A 83 -12.25 2.17 6.31
C THR A 83 -12.99 0.85 6.51
N THR A 84 -12.51 -0.22 5.87
CA THR A 84 -12.99 -1.60 5.99
C THR A 84 -11.84 -2.58 6.19
N ASP A 85 -12.17 -3.79 6.64
CA ASP A 85 -11.25 -4.88 7.00
C ASP A 85 -11.66 -6.23 6.38
N GLY A 86 -12.46 -6.22 5.31
CA GLY A 86 -12.99 -7.42 4.65
C GLY A 86 -11.88 -8.37 4.19
N TRP A 87 -10.81 -7.80 3.64
CA TRP A 87 -9.64 -8.53 3.18
C TRP A 87 -8.98 -9.32 4.32
N LEU A 88 -8.90 -8.69 5.50
CA LEU A 88 -8.26 -9.27 6.67
C LEU A 88 -9.17 -10.34 7.30
N ARG A 89 -10.48 -10.12 7.32
CA ARG A 89 -11.46 -11.13 7.76
C ARG A 89 -11.39 -12.37 6.88
N ARG A 90 -11.36 -12.19 5.56
CA ARG A 90 -11.19 -13.31 4.62
C ARG A 90 -9.94 -14.13 4.93
N LEU A 91 -8.80 -13.48 5.15
CA LEU A 91 -7.55 -14.19 5.49
C LEU A 91 -7.65 -14.95 6.83
N ARG A 92 -8.37 -14.41 7.80
CA ARG A 92 -8.58 -15.06 9.12
C ARG A 92 -9.53 -16.25 9.02
N ASP A 93 -10.61 -16.12 8.26
CA ASP A 93 -11.64 -17.14 8.11
C ASP A 93 -11.18 -18.29 7.19
N GLU A 94 -10.31 -18.00 6.21
CA GLU A 94 -9.69 -18.99 5.31
C GLU A 94 -8.38 -19.58 5.89
N SER A 95 -7.99 -19.22 7.11
CA SER A 95 -6.84 -19.83 7.80
C SER A 95 -7.20 -21.25 8.27
N PRO A 96 -6.42 -22.28 7.88
CA PRO A 96 -6.68 -23.68 8.26
C PRO A 96 -6.53 -23.96 9.77
#